data_AF-A0A8C6UD65-F1
#
_entry.id   AF-A0A8C6UD65-F1
#
_cell.length_a   1.000
_cell.length_b   1.000
_cell.length_c   1.000
_cell.angle_alpha   90.00
_cell.angle_beta   90.00
_cell.angle_gamma   90.00
#
_symmetry.space_group_name_H-M   'P 1'
#
loop_
_entity.id
_entity.type
_entity.pdbx_description
1 polymer ?
#
loop_
_entity_poly.entity_id
_entity_poly.type
_entity_poly.pdbx_seq_one_letter_code
_entity_poly.pdbx_strand_id
1 'polypeptide(L)'
;MESCRFCAVSDQTSGQRFVCFSRRKRGRFSLSLTDGTDVWTKAFTDEETETTTQKLLLKSPDDFCQKLSCAGVRLEVQQEDGGARLRLASGSNSTILDLAKMDAADAQQEVKRLLFTMADSVSQSSDDGVSSTKPPPKNHQRPTDFEPRQQNSAPSVTAKKRQPGSSLINPGTKKKRAATGVAFDDPDD
;
A
#
# COMPACT_ATOMS: atom_id res chain seq x y z
N MET A 1 -1.15 -4.10 25.08
CA MET A 1 -1.31 -4.03 23.61
C MET A 1 0.09 -3.97 23.02
N GLU A 2 0.47 -4.95 22.20
CA GLU A 2 1.72 -4.87 21.45
C GLU A 2 1.45 -4.07 20.18
N SER A 3 2.20 -2.99 19.96
CA SER A 3 2.11 -2.20 18.72
C SER A 3 3.34 -2.49 17.89
N CYS A 4 3.13 -2.78 16.60
CA CYS A 4 4.19 -3.04 15.64
C CYS A 4 3.97 -2.15 14.40
N ARG A 5 4.99 -1.38 14.03
CA ARG A 5 5.03 -0.63 12.76
C ARG A 5 6.18 -1.14 11.93
N PHE A 6 6.03 -1.12 10.61
CA PHE A 6 7.05 -1.61 9.69
C PHE A 6 7.09 -0.76 8.43
N CYS A 7 8.25 -0.77 7.76
CA CYS A 7 8.48 -0.09 6.49
C CYS A 7 9.58 -0.82 5.70
N ALA A 8 9.55 -0.67 4.38
CA ALA A 8 10.68 -1.06 3.55
C ALA A 8 11.73 0.07 3.56
N VAL A 9 12.99 -0.31 3.70
CA VAL A 9 14.14 0.58 3.62
C VAL A 9 15.12 0.05 2.57
N SER A 10 15.84 0.94 1.89
CA SER A 10 16.87 0.54 0.92
C SER A 10 18.21 1.09 1.39
N ASP A 11 19.24 0.23 1.41
CA ASP A 11 20.59 0.67 1.69
C ASP A 11 21.13 1.47 0.51
N GLN A 12 21.61 2.68 0.78
CA GLN A 12 22.19 3.55 -0.25
C GLN A 12 23.49 3.01 -0.86
N THR A 13 24.21 2.15 -0.14
CA THR A 13 25.51 1.66 -0.59
C THR A 13 25.36 0.46 -1.53
N SER A 14 24.58 -0.53 -1.13
CA SER A 14 24.38 -1.78 -1.87
C SER A 14 23.12 -1.80 -2.75
N GLY A 15 22.15 -0.91 -2.51
CA GLY A 15 20.82 -0.96 -3.12
C GLY A 15 19.93 -2.09 -2.59
N GLN A 16 20.40 -2.89 -1.64
CA GLN A 16 19.64 -3.97 -1.04
C GLN A 16 18.47 -3.44 -0.22
N ARG A 17 17.34 -4.16 -0.27
CA ARG A 17 16.14 -3.82 0.47
C ARG A 17 16.05 -4.63 1.75
N PHE A 18 15.61 -3.95 2.80
CA PHE A 18 15.37 -4.53 4.12
C PHE A 18 13.98 -4.11 4.60
N VAL A 19 13.43 -4.86 5.56
CA VAL A 19 12.27 -4.43 6.32
C VAL A 19 12.74 -3.95 7.68
N CYS A 20 12.43 -2.70 8.00
CA CYS A 20 12.60 -2.17 9.34
C CYS A 20 11.26 -2.18 10.05
N PHE A 21 11.24 -2.61 11.30
CA PHE A 21 10.06 -2.61 12.12
C PHE A 21 10.36 -2.19 13.56
N SER A 22 9.47 -1.42 14.14
CA SER A 22 9.50 -1.07 15.56
C SER A 22 8.45 -1.87 16.31
N ARG A 23 8.77 -2.21 17.55
CA ARG A 23 7.87 -2.94 18.44
C ARG A 23 7.92 -2.36 19.84
N ARG A 24 6.73 -2.20 20.43
CA ARG A 24 6.56 -1.88 21.85
C ARG A 24 5.99 -3.08 22.59
N LYS A 25 6.81 -3.67 23.46
CA LYS A 25 6.43 -4.83 24.28
C LYS A 25 6.65 -4.52 25.76
N ARG A 26 5.58 -4.58 26.55
CA ARG A 26 5.59 -4.28 28.01
C ARG A 26 6.26 -2.94 28.33
N GLY A 27 5.98 -1.91 27.55
CA GLY A 27 6.57 -0.57 27.70
C GLY A 27 7.93 -0.37 27.01
N ARG A 28 8.68 -1.44 26.73
CA ARG A 28 10.00 -1.31 26.08
C ARG A 28 9.88 -1.15 24.57
N PHE A 29 10.56 -0.15 24.04
CA PHE A 29 10.70 0.09 22.62
C PHE A 29 11.89 -0.71 22.05
N SER A 30 11.69 -1.31 20.89
CA SER A 30 12.74 -2.00 20.15
C SER A 30 12.62 -1.68 18.67
N LEU A 31 13.76 -1.51 18.01
CA LEU A 31 13.87 -1.35 16.57
C LEU A 31 14.58 -2.58 16.02
N SER A 32 14.02 -3.15 14.97
CA SER A 32 14.56 -4.34 14.34
C SER A 32 14.61 -4.17 12.83
N LEU A 33 15.58 -4.83 12.21
CA LEU A 33 15.86 -4.81 10.79
C LEU A 33 16.00 -6.25 10.31
N THR A 34 15.46 -6.58 9.15
CA THR A 34 15.60 -7.89 8.54
C THR A 34 15.74 -7.82 7.03
N ASP A 35 16.52 -8.72 6.46
CA ASP A 35 16.62 -8.99 5.02
C ASP A 35 15.70 -10.15 4.58
N GLY A 36 14.90 -10.70 5.50
CA GLY A 36 14.07 -11.88 5.29
C GLY A 36 14.71 -13.20 5.76
N THR A 37 15.99 -13.17 6.14
CA THR A 37 16.72 -14.34 6.68
C THR A 37 17.26 -14.02 8.07
N ASP A 38 18.10 -13.00 8.16
CA ASP A 38 18.69 -12.53 9.40
C ASP A 38 17.84 -11.41 10.01
N VAL A 39 17.93 -11.27 11.33
CA VAL A 39 17.29 -10.17 12.05
C VAL A 39 18.29 -9.53 12.99
N TRP A 40 18.38 -8.21 12.91
CA TRP A 40 19.16 -7.39 13.83
C TRP A 40 18.21 -6.55 14.68
N THR A 41 18.49 -6.44 15.97
CA THR A 41 17.60 -5.75 16.91
C THR A 41 18.37 -4.87 17.87
N LYS A 42 17.77 -3.72 18.21
CA LYS A 42 18.19 -2.85 19.30
C LYS A 42 17.00 -2.65 20.23
N ALA A 43 17.13 -3.09 21.48
CA ALA A 43 16.24 -2.71 22.55
C ALA A 43 16.70 -1.37 23.13
N PHE A 44 15.78 -0.43 23.30
CA PHE A 44 16.07 0.88 23.85
C PHE A 44 15.63 0.95 25.31
N THR A 45 16.43 1.65 26.12
CA THR A 45 15.93 2.19 27.39
C THR A 45 15.03 3.40 27.13
N ASP A 46 14.29 3.85 28.16
CA ASP A 46 13.44 5.03 28.04
C ASP A 46 14.28 6.29 27.73
N GLU A 47 15.44 6.43 28.38
CA GLU A 47 16.40 7.51 28.16
C GLU A 47 17.00 7.51 26.74
N GLU A 48 17.39 6.33 26.23
CA GLU A 48 17.89 6.19 24.87
C GLU A 48 16.81 6.48 23.83
N THR A 49 15.58 6.07 24.10
CA THR A 49 14.43 6.32 23.24
C THR A 49 14.20 7.83 23.12
N GLU A 50 14.16 8.54 24.24
CA GLU A 50 13.99 10.00 24.26
C GLU A 50 15.14 10.72 23.55
N THR A 51 16.38 10.37 23.90
CA THR A 51 17.58 10.96 23.29
C THR A 51 17.60 10.75 21.76
N THR A 52 17.26 9.55 21.30
CA THR A 52 17.26 9.24 19.86
C THR A 52 16.11 9.94 19.14
N THR A 53 14.94 10.02 19.78
CA THR A 53 13.76 10.76 19.27
C THR A 53 14.10 12.23 19.08
N GLN A 54 14.75 12.87 20.06
CA GLN A 54 15.21 14.26 19.96
C GLN A 54 16.26 14.44 18.85
N LYS A 55 17.29 13.59 18.80
CA LYS A 55 18.35 13.64 17.77
C LYS A 55 17.82 13.52 16.34
N LEU A 56 16.79 12.70 16.15
CA LEU A 56 16.15 12.48 14.85
C LEU A 56 14.97 13.44 14.57
N LEU A 57 14.68 14.36 15.49
CA LEU A 57 13.59 15.32 15.43
C LEU A 57 12.23 14.62 15.21
N LEU A 58 12.00 13.53 15.94
CA LEU A 58 10.77 12.75 15.90
C LEU A 58 9.76 13.29 16.93
N LYS A 59 8.46 13.20 16.64
CA LYS A 59 7.40 13.57 17.59
C LYS A 59 7.12 12.42 18.57
N SER A 60 7.22 11.19 18.08
CA SER A 60 7.06 9.96 18.85
C SER A 60 8.08 8.91 18.37
N PRO A 61 8.52 7.97 19.23
CA PRO A 61 9.27 6.80 18.79
C PRO A 61 8.49 5.92 17.81
N ASP A 62 7.17 6.06 17.71
CA ASP A 62 6.39 5.33 16.70
C ASP A 62 6.62 5.88 15.28
N ASP A 63 7.17 7.09 15.13
CA ASP A 63 7.47 7.72 13.84
C ASP A 63 8.80 7.25 13.24
N PHE A 64 9.51 6.35 13.93
CA PHE A 64 10.81 5.84 13.52
C PHE A 64 10.76 5.18 12.14
N CYS A 65 9.81 4.28 11.91
CA CYS A 65 9.67 3.59 10.62
C CYS A 65 9.39 4.59 9.49
N GLN A 66 8.52 5.58 9.73
CA GLN A 66 8.24 6.61 8.75
C GLN A 66 9.47 7.47 8.45
N LYS A 67 10.27 7.79 9.47
CA LYS A 67 11.52 8.52 9.28
C LYS A 67 12.49 7.72 8.43
N LEU A 68 12.61 6.41 8.68
CA LEU A 68 13.48 5.51 7.94
C LEU A 68 13.07 5.32 6.49
N SER A 69 11.76 5.27 6.19
CA SER A 69 11.29 5.14 4.81
C SER A 69 11.57 6.39 3.97
N CYS A 70 11.64 7.57 4.60
CA CYS A 70 11.89 8.84 3.91
C CYS A 70 13.36 9.25 3.93
N ALA A 71 14.11 8.83 4.93
CA ALA A 71 15.51 9.17 5.09
C ALA A 71 16.40 8.27 4.24
N GLY A 72 17.52 8.83 3.81
CA GLY A 72 18.62 8.04 3.31
C GLY A 72 19.21 7.16 4.40
N VAL A 73 19.10 5.84 4.24
CA VAL A 73 19.64 4.88 5.19
C VAL A 73 20.91 4.24 4.60
N ARG A 74 21.97 4.18 5.40
CA ARG A 74 23.17 3.40 5.09
C ARG A 74 23.34 2.29 6.10
N LEU A 75 23.43 1.07 5.60
CA LEU A 75 23.59 -0.14 6.40
C LEU A 75 25.00 -0.68 6.27
N GLU A 76 25.63 -0.96 7.41
CA GLU A 76 26.93 -1.61 7.46
C GLU A 76 26.83 -2.82 8.39
N VAL A 77 26.91 -4.02 7.82
CA VAL A 77 26.95 -5.26 8.60
C VAL A 77 28.38 -5.47 9.09
N GLN A 78 28.55 -5.66 10.39
CA GLN A 78 29.84 -5.88 11.04
C GLN A 78 30.22 -7.36 10.90
N GLN A 79 31.45 -7.61 10.45
CA GLN A 79 31.92 -8.96 10.13
C GLN A 79 32.29 -9.79 11.36
N GLU A 80 32.69 -9.15 12.46
CA GLU A 80 33.23 -9.81 13.66
C GLU A 80 32.12 -10.45 14.51
N ASP A 81 31.06 -9.69 14.81
CA ASP A 81 29.98 -10.12 15.71
C ASP A 81 28.69 -10.45 14.96
N GLY A 82 28.71 -10.28 13.63
CA GLY A 82 27.53 -10.36 12.77
C GLY A 82 26.49 -9.26 13.00
N GLY A 83 26.76 -8.29 13.89
CA GLY A 83 25.87 -7.15 14.17
C GLY A 83 25.67 -6.22 12.97
N ALA A 84 24.73 -5.29 13.06
CA ALA A 84 24.47 -4.31 12.01
C ALA A 84 24.52 -2.89 12.55
N ARG A 85 25.16 -1.98 11.80
CA ARG A 85 25.21 -0.55 12.09
C ARG A 85 24.33 0.20 11.10
N LEU A 86 23.26 0.78 11.63
CA LEU A 86 22.30 1.57 10.89
C LEU A 86 22.65 3.05 11.02
N ARG A 87 23.07 3.67 9.91
CA ARG A 87 23.35 5.10 9.84
C ARG A 87 22.18 5.84 9.21
N LEU A 88 21.68 6.84 9.95
CA LEU A 88 20.52 7.64 9.59
C LEU A 88 20.97 9.07 9.34
N ALA A 89 20.89 9.50 8.09
CA ALA A 89 21.10 10.90 7.74
C ALA A 89 19.78 11.66 7.89
N SER A 90 19.75 12.65 8.78
CA SER A 90 18.60 13.54 8.97
C SER A 90 19.07 14.99 8.95
N GLY A 91 19.00 15.63 7.79
CA GLY A 91 19.48 17.00 7.60
C GLY A 91 21.00 17.07 7.79
N SER A 92 21.47 17.96 8.67
CA SER A 92 22.88 18.11 9.05
C SER A 92 23.37 17.09 10.07
N ASN A 93 22.46 16.29 10.65
CA ASN A 93 22.77 15.37 11.74
C ASN A 93 22.76 13.93 11.24
N SER A 94 23.78 13.16 11.63
CA SER A 94 23.84 11.72 11.42
C SER A 94 23.71 10.99 12.76
N THR A 95 22.75 10.09 12.86
CA THR A 95 22.62 9.19 14.02
C THR A 95 23.05 7.79 13.62
N ILE A 96 23.84 7.15 14.47
CA ILE A 96 24.29 5.77 14.29
C ILE A 96 23.61 4.91 15.34
N LEU A 97 23.07 3.77 14.92
CA LEU A 97 22.48 2.76 15.79
C LEU A 97 23.20 1.44 15.57
N ASP A 98 23.70 0.86 16.65
CA ASP A 98 24.23 -0.50 16.66
C ASP A 98 23.10 -1.47 17.01
N LEU A 99 22.87 -2.46 16.14
CA LEU A 99 21.89 -3.50 16.30
C LEU A 99 22.62 -4.84 16.47
N ALA A 100 22.23 -5.61 17.48
CA ALA A 100 22.76 -6.94 17.72
C ALA A 100 22.08 -7.94 16.78
N LYS A 101 22.84 -8.90 16.25
CA LYS A 101 22.27 -10.01 15.49
C LYS A 101 21.53 -10.94 16.43
N MET A 102 20.33 -11.34 16.04
CA MET A 102 19.53 -12.30 16.78
C MET A 102 19.91 -13.73 16.38
N ASP A 103 19.78 -14.68 17.32
CA ASP A 103 20.01 -16.09 17.06
C ASP A 103 19.11 -16.61 15.93
N ALA A 104 19.62 -17.58 15.15
CA ALA A 104 18.94 -18.04 13.93
C ALA A 104 17.51 -18.57 14.19
N ALA A 105 17.30 -19.30 15.29
CA ALA A 105 15.98 -19.83 15.65
C ALA A 105 14.98 -18.69 15.98
N ASP A 106 15.43 -17.70 16.74
CA ASP A 106 14.63 -16.55 17.13
C ASP A 106 14.37 -15.63 15.92
N ALA A 107 15.36 -15.46 15.04
CA ALA A 107 15.24 -14.74 13.78
C ALA A 107 14.16 -15.35 12.88
N GLN A 108 14.17 -16.67 12.69
CA GLN A 108 13.13 -17.36 11.92
C GLN A 108 11.74 -17.15 12.52
N GLN A 109 11.61 -17.26 13.85
CA GLN A 109 10.34 -17.03 14.52
C GLN A 109 9.87 -15.57 14.36
N GLU A 110 10.77 -14.61 14.47
CA GLU A 110 10.46 -13.19 14.34
C GLU A 110 10.06 -12.83 12.90
N VAL A 111 10.76 -13.33 11.89
CA VAL A 111 10.41 -13.14 10.47
C VAL A 111 9.04 -13.76 10.18
N LYS A 112 8.78 -14.99 10.67
CA LYS A 112 7.47 -15.63 10.53
C LYS A 112 6.37 -14.77 11.15
N ARG A 113 6.58 -14.28 12.38
CA ARG A 113 5.63 -13.41 13.07
C ARG A 113 5.39 -12.11 12.30
N LEU A 114 6.46 -11.47 11.84
CA LEU A 114 6.39 -10.23 11.06
C LEU A 114 5.60 -10.43 9.77
N LEU A 115 5.83 -11.53 9.05
CA LEU A 115 5.12 -11.88 7.83
C LEU A 115 3.61 -11.98 8.05
N PHE A 116 3.18 -12.73 9.07
CA PHE A 116 1.75 -12.83 9.41
C PHE A 116 1.18 -11.48 9.87
N THR A 117 1.94 -10.71 10.65
CA THR A 117 1.51 -9.36 11.07
C THR A 117 1.28 -8.44 9.86
N MET A 118 2.17 -8.49 8.87
CA MET A 118 2.02 -7.72 7.63
C MET A 118 0.81 -8.21 6.83
N ALA A 119 0.62 -9.53 6.69
CA ALA A 119 -0.52 -10.11 5.98
C ALA A 119 -1.87 -9.74 6.63
N ASP A 120 -1.95 -9.78 7.97
CA ASP A 120 -3.14 -9.38 8.74
C ASP A 120 -3.45 -7.90 8.53
N SER A 121 -2.43 -7.03 8.56
CA SER A 121 -2.62 -5.59 8.36
C SER A 121 -3.15 -5.24 6.97
N VAL A 122 -2.72 -5.98 5.94
CA VAL A 122 -3.21 -5.80 4.57
C VAL A 122 -4.67 -6.28 4.48
N SER A 123 -4.99 -7.41 5.11
CA SER A 123 -6.36 -7.98 5.12
C SER A 123 -7.36 -7.06 5.83
N GLN A 124 -6.94 -6.42 6.92
CA GLN A 124 -7.77 -5.45 7.65
C GLN A 124 -7.98 -4.15 6.84
N SER A 125 -6.95 -3.69 6.13
CA SER A 125 -7.05 -2.48 5.30
C SER A 125 -8.04 -2.60 4.13
N SER A 126 -8.32 -3.83 3.67
CA SER A 126 -9.33 -4.09 2.65
C SER A 126 -10.77 -4.16 3.18
N ASP A 127 -10.97 -4.40 4.47
CA ASP A 127 -12.30 -4.63 5.05
C ASP A 127 -12.98 -3.33 5.55
N ASP A 128 -12.18 -2.29 5.85
CA ASP A 128 -12.67 -0.93 6.14
C ASP A 128 -13.35 -0.25 4.91
N GLY A 129 -13.30 -0.89 3.74
CA GLY A 129 -14.04 -0.52 2.53
C GLY A 129 -15.48 -1.06 2.45
N VAL A 130 -15.90 -1.94 3.36
CA VAL A 130 -17.30 -2.43 3.45
C VAL A 130 -17.99 -1.81 4.67
N SER A 131 -17.82 -0.50 4.85
CA SER A 131 -18.77 0.27 5.65
C SER A 131 -20.12 0.25 4.93
N SER A 132 -20.97 -0.66 5.40
CA SER A 132 -22.44 -0.71 5.27
C SER A 132 -23.04 0.68 4.97
N THR A 133 -23.12 1.02 3.68
CA THR A 133 -23.93 2.15 3.22
C THR A 133 -25.36 1.64 3.20
N LYS A 134 -26.06 1.86 4.31
CA LYS A 134 -27.52 1.80 4.34
C LYS A 134 -28.02 2.62 3.13
N PRO A 135 -28.88 2.10 2.25
CA PRO A 135 -29.48 2.92 1.23
C PRO A 135 -30.26 4.05 1.93
N PRO A 136 -30.04 5.33 1.59
CA PRO A 136 -30.80 6.41 2.19
C PRO A 136 -32.29 6.21 1.87
N PRO A 137 -33.20 6.58 2.80
CA PRO A 137 -34.63 6.41 2.57
C PRO A 137 -35.03 7.19 1.32
N LYS A 138 -35.79 6.53 0.43
CA LYS A 138 -36.45 7.15 -0.72
C LYS A 138 -37.32 8.30 -0.22
N ASN A 139 -36.81 9.53 -0.30
CA ASN A 139 -37.63 10.71 -0.14
C ASN A 139 -38.05 11.18 -1.53
N HIS A 140 -39.34 11.01 -1.84
CA HIS A 140 -39.98 11.59 -3.00
C HIS A 140 -39.97 13.11 -2.87
N GLN A 141 -39.01 13.79 -3.49
CA GLN A 141 -39.14 15.20 -3.81
C GLN A 141 -38.83 15.42 -5.29
N ARG A 142 -39.85 15.91 -5.99
CA ARG A 142 -39.83 16.29 -7.41
C ARG A 142 -38.78 17.39 -7.61
N PRO A 143 -37.99 17.36 -8.69
CA PRO A 143 -37.21 18.52 -9.08
C PRO A 143 -38.15 19.56 -9.72
N THR A 144 -38.26 20.73 -9.09
CA THR A 144 -38.75 21.97 -9.69
C THR A 144 -37.69 22.51 -10.66
N ASP A 145 -38.09 22.56 -11.93
CA ASP A 145 -37.77 23.53 -12.98
C ASP A 145 -36.36 24.15 -13.04
N PHE A 146 -35.51 23.55 -13.88
CA PHE A 146 -34.51 24.30 -14.66
C PHE A 146 -34.99 24.34 -16.11
N GLU A 147 -35.38 25.53 -16.57
CA GLU A 147 -35.83 25.79 -17.95
C GLU A 147 -34.62 26.01 -18.88
N PRO A 148 -34.37 25.17 -19.90
CA PRO A 148 -33.45 25.49 -20.97
C PRO A 148 -34.22 26.25 -22.07
N ARG A 149 -33.81 27.51 -22.29
CA ARG A 149 -34.28 28.39 -23.35
C ARG A 149 -34.41 27.66 -24.70
N GLN A 150 -35.62 27.69 -25.25
CA GLN A 150 -35.93 27.15 -26.57
C GLN A 150 -35.14 27.84 -27.68
N GLN A 151 -34.48 27.05 -28.53
CA GLN A 151 -34.08 27.48 -29.87
C GLN A 151 -34.62 26.46 -30.88
N ASN A 152 -35.54 26.94 -31.72
CA ASN A 152 -36.32 26.21 -32.71
C ASN A 152 -35.45 25.47 -33.75
N SER A 153 -35.78 24.20 -34.02
CA SER A 153 -36.09 23.68 -35.36
C SER A 153 -36.53 22.19 -35.31
N ALA A 154 -37.62 21.88 -36.01
CA ALA A 154 -38.41 20.64 -36.00
C ALA A 154 -37.76 19.45 -36.78
N PRO A 155 -38.41 18.27 -36.96
CA PRO A 155 -39.53 17.68 -36.24
C PRO A 155 -39.20 16.31 -35.57
N SER A 156 -40.01 15.99 -34.56
CA SER A 156 -40.27 14.70 -33.91
C SER A 156 -39.93 13.45 -34.76
N VAL A 157 -38.84 12.76 -34.41
CA VAL A 157 -38.67 11.32 -34.67
C VAL A 157 -39.08 10.58 -33.41
N THR A 158 -40.18 9.84 -33.53
CA THR A 158 -40.66 8.86 -32.56
C THR A 158 -39.50 8.04 -31.99
N ALA A 159 -39.34 8.05 -30.67
CA ALA A 159 -38.32 7.29 -29.96
C ALA A 159 -38.57 5.78 -30.14
N LYS A 160 -38.13 5.20 -31.25
CA LYS A 160 -38.14 3.76 -31.48
C LYS A 160 -37.26 3.12 -30.42
N LYS A 161 -37.85 2.18 -29.65
CA LYS A 161 -37.16 1.33 -28.67
C LYS A 161 -35.83 0.85 -29.24
N ARG A 162 -34.73 1.23 -28.58
CA ARG A 162 -33.37 0.88 -28.99
C ARG A 162 -33.23 -0.64 -28.92
N GLN A 163 -32.86 -1.25 -30.04
CA GLN A 163 -32.66 -2.69 -30.15
C GLN A 163 -31.47 -3.12 -29.24
N PRO A 164 -31.54 -4.30 -28.59
CA PRO A 164 -30.45 -4.85 -27.79
C PRO A 164 -29.14 -4.90 -28.59
N GLY A 165 -28.02 -4.52 -27.97
CA GLY A 165 -26.69 -4.52 -28.61
C GLY A 165 -26.32 -3.23 -29.36
N SER A 166 -27.06 -2.12 -29.18
CA SER A 166 -26.57 -0.80 -29.60
C SER A 166 -25.61 -0.23 -28.55
N SER A 167 -24.37 0.07 -28.96
CA SER A 167 -23.34 0.59 -28.06
C SER A 167 -23.80 1.91 -27.43
N LEU A 168 -23.66 1.99 -26.11
CA LEU A 168 -24.09 3.14 -25.30
C LEU A 168 -23.02 4.24 -25.27
N ILE A 169 -21.75 3.84 -25.41
CA ILE A 169 -20.57 4.71 -25.30
C ILE A 169 -20.32 5.48 -26.60
N ASN A 170 -20.75 4.94 -27.74
CA ASN A 170 -20.49 5.55 -29.04
C ASN A 170 -21.75 5.51 -29.94
N PRO A 171 -22.71 6.41 -29.69
CA PRO A 171 -23.93 6.50 -30.49
C PRO A 171 -23.58 7.02 -31.89
N GLY A 172 -23.33 6.11 -32.83
CA GLY A 172 -23.01 6.45 -34.22
C GLY A 172 -22.08 5.47 -34.93
N THR A 173 -21.44 4.55 -34.21
CA THR A 173 -20.55 3.57 -34.83
C THR A 173 -21.35 2.53 -35.62
N LYS A 174 -21.08 2.42 -36.93
CA LYS A 174 -21.70 1.42 -37.82
C LYS A 174 -21.33 0.01 -37.34
N LYS A 175 -22.33 -0.87 -37.21
CA LYS A 175 -22.16 -2.27 -36.83
C LYS A 175 -21.26 -2.98 -37.86
N LYS A 176 -20.32 -3.81 -37.39
CA LYS A 176 -19.55 -4.72 -38.25
C LYS A 176 -20.53 -5.76 -38.82
N ARG A 177 -20.58 -5.92 -40.14
CA ARG A 177 -21.45 -6.93 -40.79
C ARG A 177 -21.02 -8.33 -40.33
N ALA A 178 -22.01 -9.17 -40.02
CA ALA A 178 -21.76 -10.58 -39.75
C ALA A 178 -21.15 -11.25 -40.99
N ALA A 179 -20.15 -12.12 -40.78
CA ALA A 179 -19.54 -12.88 -41.86
C ALA A 179 -20.59 -13.83 -42.44
N THR A 180 -20.88 -13.67 -43.73
CA THR A 180 -21.69 -14.62 -44.48
C THR A 180 -20.78 -15.77 -44.88
N GLY A 181 -21.15 -17.00 -44.50
CA GLY A 181 -20.35 -18.20 -44.76
C GLY A 181 -20.11 -18.43 -46.25
N VAL A 182 -19.07 -19.20 -46.55
CA VAL A 182 -18.70 -19.59 -47.92
C VAL A 182 -19.50 -20.84 -48.30
N ALA A 183 -20.20 -20.82 -49.42
CA ALA A 183 -20.84 -22.02 -49.98
C ALA A 183 -19.80 -22.83 -50.76
N PHE A 184 -19.77 -24.14 -50.56
CA PHE A 184 -19.02 -25.06 -51.41
C PHE A 184 -20.01 -25.66 -52.42
N ASP A 185 -19.67 -25.59 -53.71
CA ASP A 185 -20.42 -26.32 -54.74
C ASP A 185 -20.14 -27.81 -54.59
N ASP A 186 -21.21 -28.61 -54.55
CA ASP A 186 -21.13 -30.06 -54.64
C ASP A 186 -20.91 -30.45 -56.11
N PRO A 187 -20.01 -31.40 -56.41
CA PRO A 187 -19.77 -31.85 -57.78
C PRO A 187 -20.96 -32.66 -58.30
N ASP A 188 -21.53 -32.22 -59.43
CA ASP A 188 -22.48 -33.01 -60.21
C ASP A 188 -21.78 -34.29 -60.74
N ASP A 189 -22.45 -35.43 -60.56
CA ASP A 189 -22.06 -36.80 -60.97
C ASP A 189 -22.14 -37.01 -62.49
#